data_AF-A0A7K1GJ92-F1
#
_entry.id   AF-A0A7K1GJ92-F1
#
_cell.length_a   1.000
_cell.length_b   1.000
_cell.length_c   1.000
_cell.angle_alpha   90.00
_cell.angle_beta   90.00
_cell.angle_gamma   90.00
#
_symmetry.space_group_name_H-M   'P 1'
#
loop_
_entity.id
_entity.type
_entity.pdbx_description
1 polymer ?
#
loop_
_entity_poly.entity_id
_entity_poly.type
_entity_poly.pdbx_seq_one_letter_code
_entity_poly.pdbx_strand_id
1 'polypeptide(L)' 'PEQEMYGIDHVIPDVSYLEKNAQRLVGVFITHGHEDHIGAIPYIMKKLPNVKFYTNKLAYLYIREKLSEKGIKNMD' A
#
# COMPACT_ATOMS: atom_id res chain seq x y z
N PRO A 1 8.70 -12.19 3.25
CA PRO A 1 9.85 -12.87 2.59
C PRO A 1 10.06 -14.23 3.25
N GLU A 2 10.34 -15.26 2.45
CA GLU A 2 10.73 -16.56 2.97
C GLU A 2 12.22 -16.54 3.35
N GLN A 3 12.62 -17.43 4.26
CA GLN A 3 14.00 -17.45 4.79
C GLN A 3 15.06 -17.69 3.71
N GLU A 4 14.67 -18.29 2.58
CA GLU A 4 15.54 -18.63 1.45
C GLU A 4 15.74 -17.46 0.47
N MET A 5 15.01 -16.36 0.66
CA MET A 5 15.02 -15.18 -0.21
C MET A 5 16.16 -14.21 0.15
N TYR A 6 17.41 -14.65 0.01
CA TYR A 6 18.58 -13.83 0.36
C TYR A 6 18.65 -12.53 -0.46
N GLY A 7 18.91 -11.41 0.22
CA GLY A 7 19.00 -10.08 -0.39
C GLY A 7 17.64 -9.43 -0.70
N ILE A 8 16.52 -10.06 -0.34
CA ILE A 8 15.17 -9.51 -0.53
C ILE A 8 14.66 -8.92 0.78
N ASP A 9 14.50 -7.59 0.81
CA ASP A 9 13.99 -6.88 2.00
C ASP A 9 12.48 -7.06 2.17
N HIS A 10 11.72 -6.98 1.08
CA HIS A 10 10.27 -7.03 1.10
C HIS A 10 9.70 -7.85 -0.06
N VAL A 11 8.61 -8.56 0.22
CA VAL A 11 7.75 -9.18 -0.78
C VAL A 11 6.42 -8.45 -0.73
N ILE A 12 5.92 -8.02 -1.88
CA ILE A 12 4.64 -7.31 -2.02
C ILE A 12 3.71 -8.10 -2.94
N PRO A 13 2.39 -7.97 -2.80
CA PRO A 13 1.44 -8.69 -3.66
C PRO A 13 1.53 -8.21 -5.11
N ASP A 14 1.29 -9.13 -6.04
CA ASP A 14 1.01 -8.77 -7.43
C ASP A 14 -0.39 -8.19 -7.54
N VAL A 15 -0.47 -6.95 -8.01
CA VAL A 15 -1.73 -6.20 -8.20
C VAL A 15 -2.08 -6.03 -9.69
N SER A 16 -1.46 -6.79 -10.59
CA SER A 16 -1.69 -6.71 -12.03
C SER A 16 -3.17 -6.84 -12.42
N TYR A 17 -3.94 -7.64 -11.67
CA TYR A 17 -5.39 -7.74 -11.87
C TYR A 17 -6.11 -6.42 -11.55
N LEU A 18 -5.74 -5.78 -10.44
CA LEU A 18 -6.32 -4.51 -10.00
C LEU A 18 -5.97 -3.39 -10.97
N GLU A 19 -4.73 -3.34 -11.47
CA GLU A 19 -4.30 -2.37 -12.48
C GLU A 19 -5.13 -2.49 -13.77
N LYS A 20 -5.30 -3.71 -14.29
CA LYS A 20 -6.12 -3.99 -15.49
C LYS A 20 -7.60 -3.65 -15.30
N ASN A 21 -8.08 -3.64 -14.05
CA ASN A 21 -9.48 -3.39 -13.71
C ASN A 21 -9.66 -2.10 -12.89
N ALA A 22 -8.73 -1.15 -12.98
CA ALA A 22 -8.72 0.08 -12.17
C ALA A 22 -10.06 0.86 -12.24
N GLN A 23 -10.72 0.84 -13.40
CA GLN A 23 -12.01 1.51 -13.62
C GLN A 23 -13.17 0.93 -12.78
N ARG A 24 -13.02 -0.29 -12.28
CA ARG A 24 -14.02 -0.99 -11.45
C ARG A 24 -13.76 -0.81 -9.95
N LEU A 25 -12.61 -0.26 -9.57
CA LEU A 25 -12.21 -0.06 -8.18
C LEU A 25 -12.82 1.22 -7.62
N VAL A 26 -13.68 1.06 -6.61
CA VAL A 26 -14.27 2.20 -5.87
C VAL A 26 -13.35 2.66 -4.73
N GLY A 27 -12.56 1.75 -4.16
CA GLY A 27 -11.60 2.04 -3.12
C GLY A 27 -11.06 0.79 -2.43
N VAL A 28 -10.14 1.00 -1.49
CA VAL A 28 -9.49 -0.03 -0.68
C VAL A 28 -9.71 0.29 0.79
N PHE A 29 -10.13 -0.69 1.59
CA PHE A 29 -10.24 -0.56 3.03
C PHE A 29 -9.04 -1.22 3.71
N ILE A 30 -8.42 -0.50 4.65
CA ILE A 30 -7.28 -0.97 5.43
C ILE A 30 -7.75 -1.15 6.87
N THR A 31 -7.65 -2.39 7.35
CA THR A 31 -8.25 -2.81 8.63
C THR A 31 -7.49 -2.26 9.83
N HIS A 32 -6.15 -2.36 9.82
CA HIS A 32 -5.27 -1.91 10.90
C HIS A 32 -3.84 -1.66 10.39
N GLY A 33 -2.95 -1.23 11.29
CA GLY A 33 -1.63 -0.70 10.97
C GLY A 33 -0.46 -1.69 11.04
N HIS A 34 -0.69 -3.01 11.06
CA HIS A 34 0.44 -3.94 11.02
C HIS A 34 1.09 -3.97 9.64
N GLU A 35 2.40 -4.25 9.60
CA GLU A 35 3.22 -4.19 8.38
C GLU A 35 2.77 -5.15 7.27
N ASP A 36 2.25 -6.31 7.62
CA ASP A 36 1.66 -7.26 6.68
C ASP A 36 0.37 -6.74 6.02
N HIS A 37 -0.25 -5.71 6.58
CA HIS A 37 -1.41 -5.01 6.01
C HIS A 37 -1.07 -3.69 5.31
N ILE A 38 -0.08 -2.93 5.80
CA ILE A 38 0.24 -1.59 5.29
C ILE A 38 1.54 -1.50 4.49
N GLY A 39 2.43 -2.49 4.59
CA GLY A 39 3.79 -2.44 4.05
C GLY A 39 3.84 -2.27 2.53
N ALA A 40 2.86 -2.82 1.82
CA ALA A 40 2.77 -2.73 0.36
C ALA A 40 2.12 -1.43 -0.15
N ILE A 41 1.47 -0.64 0.71
CA ILE A 41 0.68 0.53 0.30
C ILE A 41 1.49 1.54 -0.55
N PRO A 42 2.73 1.94 -0.18
CA PRO A 42 3.50 2.89 -0.98
C PRO A 42 3.75 2.43 -2.43
N TYR A 43 3.79 1.11 -2.65
CA TYR A 43 4.01 0.51 -3.97
C TYR A 43 2.70 0.40 -4.75
N ILE A 44 1.63 -0.03 -4.08
CA ILE A 44 0.30 -0.18 -4.69
C ILE A 44 -0.27 1.19 -5.10
N MET A 45 -0.11 2.22 -4.28
CA MET A 45 -0.59 3.57 -4.58
C MET A 45 0.03 4.16 -5.84
N LYS A 46 1.31 3.89 -6.11
CA LYS A 46 1.97 4.32 -7.36
C LYS A 46 1.35 3.67 -8.59
N LYS A 47 0.90 2.42 -8.46
CA LYS A 47 0.28 1.64 -9.54
C LYS A 47 -1.20 1.98 -9.73
N LEU A 48 -1.87 2.40 -8.66
CA LEU A 48 -3.30 2.71 -8.62
C LEU A 48 -3.54 4.17 -8.16
N PRO A 49 -3.06 5.18 -8.91
CA PRO A 49 -3.03 6.57 -8.44
C PRO A 49 -4.41 7.20 -8.20
N ASN A 50 -5.47 6.65 -8.79
CA ASN A 50 -6.84 7.18 -8.71
C ASN A 50 -7.73 6.43 -7.70
N VAL A 51 -7.20 5.43 -7.00
CA VAL A 51 -7.97 4.62 -6.06
C VAL A 51 -7.95 5.24 -4.67
N LYS A 52 -9.13 5.38 -4.05
CA LYS A 52 -9.27 5.90 -2.69
C LYS A 52 -8.95 4.84 -1.65
N PHE A 53 -8.20 5.20 -0.62
CA PHE A 53 -7.86 4.31 0.51
C PHE A 53 -8.53 4.81 1.78
N TYR A 54 -9.23 3.91 2.49
CA TYR A 54 -9.99 4.21 3.69
C TYR A 54 -9.41 3.44 4.87
N THR A 55 -9.25 4.10 6.01
CA THR A 55 -8.73 3.47 7.22
C THR A 55 -9.07 4.25 8.48
N ASN A 56 -8.76 3.69 9.65
CA ASN A 56 -8.91 4.39 10.93
C ASN A 56 -7.76 5.39 11.15
N LYS A 57 -7.91 6.28 12.15
CA LYS A 57 -6.92 7.33 12.42
C LYS A 57 -5.52 6.80 12.74
N LEU A 58 -5.42 5.69 13.47
CA LEU A 58 -4.14 5.14 13.89
C LEU A 58 -3.35 4.55 12.70
N ALA A 59 -3.99 3.70 11.91
CA ALA A 59 -3.39 3.13 10.70
C ALA A 59 -3.03 4.22 9.69
N TYR A 60 -3.87 5.25 9.52
CA TYR A 60 -3.54 6.40 8.68
C TYR A 60 -2.21 7.06 9.07
N LEU A 61 -1.96 7.26 10.38
CA LEU A 61 -0.71 7.87 10.85
C LEU A 61 0.52 7.01 10.50
N TYR A 62 0.43 5.68 10.67
CA TYR A 62 1.51 4.78 10.27
C TYR A 62 1.77 4.78 8.76
N ILE A 63 0.70 4.78 7.97
CA ILE A 63 0.79 4.83 6.50
C ILE A 63 1.42 6.15 6.05
N ARG A 64 0.98 7.27 6.62
CA ARG A 64 1.50 8.61 6.30
C ARG A 64 3.00 8.70 6.55
N GLU A 65 3.48 8.16 7.67
CA GLU A 65 4.91 8.12 7.97
C GLU A 65 5.68 7.31 6.92
N LYS A 66 5.19 6.11 6.60
CA LYS A 66 5.81 5.23 5.58
C LYS A 66 5.84 5.85 4.18
N LEU A 67 4.82 6.62 3.82
CA LEU A 67 4.79 7.35 2.55
C LEU A 67 5.81 8.48 2.53
N SER A 68 5.95 9.21 3.65
CA SER A 68 6.96 10.25 3.82
C SER A 68 8.38 9.71 3.65
N GLU A 69 8.70 8.55 4.25
CA GLU A 69 9.99 7.84 4.07
C GLU A 69 10.29 7.52 2.60
N LYS A 70 9.26 7.25 1.80
CA LYS A 70 9.37 6.95 0.36
C LYS A 70 9.25 8.19 -0.54
N GLY A 71 9.23 9.39 0.05
CA GLY A 71 9.17 10.68 -0.67
C GLY A 71 7.79 11.03 -1.25
N ILE A 72 6.72 10.37 -0.80
CA ILE A 72 5.35 10.60 -1.26
C ILE A 72 4.69 11.60 -0.29
N LYS A 73 4.62 12.88 -0.70
CA LYS A 73 4.24 13.99 0.20
C LYS A 73 2.75 14.37 0.17
N ASN A 74 2.00 13.96 -0.84
CA ASN A 74 0.60 14.37 -1.01
C ASN A 74 -0.33 13.15 -1.06
N MET A 75 -1.23 13.08 -0.08
CA MET A 75 -2.41 12.24 -0.11
C MET A 75 -3.57 13.09 0.39
N ASP A 76 -4.46 13.45 -0.54
CA ASP A 76 -5.83 13.88 -0.25
C ASP A 76 -6.79 12.71 -0.52
#